data_AF-A0A7C5A2U1-F1
#
_entry.id   AF-A0A7C5A2U1-F1
#
_cell.length_a   1.000
_cell.length_b   1.000
_cell.length_c   1.000
_cell.angle_alpha   90.00
_cell.angle_beta   90.00
_cell.angle_gamma   90.00
#
_symmetry.space_group_name_H-M   'P 1'
#
loop_
_entity.id
_entity.type
_entity.pdbx_description
1 polymer ?
#
loop_
_entity_poly.entity_id
_entity_poly.type
_entity_poly.pdbx_seq_one_letter_code
_entity_poly.pdbx_strand_id
1 'polypeptide(L)'
;MESSETTDRFGIINALLIALVTLIGAYVAWRASVASDNAGDAALAGLISTLNVQETEALNNTLLYEDYRAYTAYTRYNAVGDEIEADLAEVTDETEAEILDRQMREAWDAAESFYFPREYLKRDGSYDTQRHLGEAMSEAARERDLNPTPHFTEADTTQAKSNNLIGVITILAVSLLFFTIVESVDHPGIKYALVTLGVLIMIAGIWLTISIEYFWYA
;
A
#
# COMPACT_ATOMS: atom_id res chain seq x y z
N MET A 1 -10.70 69.49 -6.48
CA MET A 1 -10.99 68.78 -5.22
C MET A 1 -11.61 67.39 -5.51
N GLU A 2 -11.26 66.78 -6.64
CA GLU A 2 -11.89 65.56 -7.19
C GLU A 2 -10.88 64.41 -7.29
N SER A 3 -9.58 64.70 -7.13
CA SER A 3 -8.48 63.71 -7.22
C SER A 3 -8.19 62.97 -5.91
N SER A 4 -8.76 63.40 -4.77
CA SER A 4 -8.57 62.72 -3.48
C SER A 4 -9.53 61.55 -3.30
N GLU A 5 -10.74 61.61 -3.87
CA GLU A 5 -11.78 60.59 -3.65
C GLU A 5 -11.54 59.31 -4.46
N THR A 6 -10.96 59.41 -5.65
CA THR A 6 -10.63 58.26 -6.50
C THR A 6 -9.46 57.43 -5.96
N THR A 7 -8.52 58.09 -5.28
CA THR A 7 -7.34 57.43 -4.69
C THR A 7 -7.74 56.54 -3.50
N ASP A 8 -8.74 56.97 -2.73
CA ASP A 8 -9.26 56.24 -1.56
C ASP A 8 -10.06 54.99 -1.97
N ARG A 9 -10.91 55.12 -3.01
CA ARG A 9 -11.69 53.99 -3.55
C ARG A 9 -10.80 52.88 -4.13
N PHE A 10 -9.70 53.21 -4.80
CA PHE A 10 -8.78 52.22 -5.36
C PHE A 10 -8.06 51.41 -4.27
N GLY A 11 -7.62 52.07 -3.19
CA GLY A 11 -7.01 51.39 -2.05
C GLY A 11 -7.97 50.42 -1.37
N ILE A 12 -9.22 50.83 -1.17
CA ILE A 12 -10.27 49.97 -0.61
C ILE A 12 -10.50 48.74 -1.49
N ILE A 13 -10.58 48.91 -2.82
CA ILE A 13 -10.76 47.78 -3.75
C ILE A 13 -9.57 46.82 -3.69
N ASN A 14 -8.34 47.32 -3.67
CA ASN A 14 -7.14 46.47 -3.56
C ASN A 14 -7.12 45.68 -2.25
N ALA A 15 -7.44 46.33 -1.13
CA ALA A 15 -7.53 45.68 0.18
C ALA A 15 -8.61 44.57 0.18
N LEU A 16 -9.76 44.80 -0.46
CA LEU A 16 -10.80 43.79 -0.62
C LEU A 16 -10.33 42.60 -1.48
N LEU A 17 -9.56 42.85 -2.55
CA LEU A 17 -8.99 41.78 -3.39
C LEU A 17 -7.97 40.94 -2.63
N ILE A 18 -7.12 41.57 -1.81
CA ILE A 18 -6.18 40.85 -0.94
C ILE A 18 -6.96 39.96 0.04
N ALA A 19 -7.95 40.52 0.74
CA ALA A 19 -8.78 39.76 1.67
C ALA A 19 -9.48 38.57 0.99
N LEU A 20 -10.00 38.77 -0.22
CA LEU A 20 -10.63 37.72 -1.01
C LEU A 20 -9.63 36.60 -1.37
N VAL A 21 -8.44 36.94 -1.87
CA VAL A 21 -7.40 35.95 -2.18
C VAL A 21 -6.97 35.18 -0.93
N THR A 22 -6.83 35.86 0.21
CA THR A 22 -6.49 35.19 1.47
C THR A 22 -7.55 34.18 1.89
N LEU A 23 -8.84 34.52 1.80
CA LEU A 23 -9.93 33.60 2.10
C LEU A 23 -9.95 32.39 1.17
N ILE A 24 -9.75 32.61 -0.14
CA ILE A 24 -9.68 31.51 -1.12
C ILE A 24 -8.45 30.64 -0.86
N GLY A 25 -7.29 31.25 -0.60
CA GLY A 25 -6.06 30.52 -0.27
C GLY A 25 -6.22 29.65 0.97
N ALA A 26 -6.87 30.16 2.02
CA ALA A 26 -7.18 29.40 3.22
C ALA A 26 -8.10 28.20 2.93
N TYR A 27 -9.13 28.39 2.09
CA TYR A 27 -10.01 27.30 1.66
C TYR A 27 -9.24 26.21 0.88
N VAL A 28 -8.40 26.60 -0.08
CA VAL A 28 -7.58 25.66 -0.86
C VAL A 28 -6.58 24.92 0.05
N ALA A 29 -5.96 25.62 1.00
CA ALA A 29 -5.07 25.01 1.99
C ALA A 29 -5.78 23.96 2.85
N TRP A 30 -6.99 24.26 3.33
CA TRP A 30 -7.80 23.29 4.06
C TRP A 30 -8.12 22.06 3.20
N ARG A 31 -8.50 22.24 1.93
CA ARG A 31 -8.75 21.12 1.00
C ARG A 31 -7.49 20.30 0.71
N ALA A 32 -6.33 20.94 0.58
CA ALA A 32 -5.04 20.25 0.40
C ALA A 32 -4.70 19.38 1.62
N SER A 33 -4.91 19.91 2.83
CA SER A 33 -4.71 19.17 4.09
C SER A 33 -5.56 17.90 4.13
N VAL A 34 -6.88 18.02 3.85
CA VAL A 34 -7.78 16.87 3.84
C VAL A 34 -7.36 15.81 2.81
N ALA A 35 -6.93 16.24 1.61
CA ALA A 35 -6.43 15.30 0.60
C ALA A 35 -5.13 14.59 1.05
N SER A 36 -4.24 15.31 1.75
CA SER A 36 -3.02 14.76 2.31
C SER A 36 -3.28 13.76 3.43
N ASP A 37 -4.26 14.03 4.30
CA ASP A 37 -4.63 13.13 5.39
C ASP A 37 -5.19 11.82 4.83
N ASN A 38 -6.10 11.90 3.86
CA ASN A 38 -6.63 10.72 3.17
C ASN A 38 -5.53 9.89 2.49
N ALA A 39 -4.53 10.55 1.88
CA ALA A 39 -3.38 9.89 1.29
C ALA A 39 -2.54 9.14 2.34
N GLY A 40 -2.35 9.76 3.50
CA GLY A 40 -1.67 9.15 4.64
C GLY A 40 -2.39 7.92 5.17
N ASP A 41 -3.72 8.01 5.34
CA ASP A 41 -4.56 6.90 5.81
C ASP A 41 -4.54 5.73 4.82
N ALA A 42 -4.67 6.00 3.52
CA ALA A 42 -4.58 4.98 2.47
C ALA A 42 -3.19 4.33 2.40
N ALA A 43 -2.12 5.13 2.52
CA ALA A 43 -0.75 4.61 2.57
C ALA A 43 -0.53 3.71 3.79
N LEU A 44 -1.06 4.09 4.95
CA LEU A 44 -0.99 3.28 6.17
C LEU A 44 -1.75 1.96 6.00
N ALA A 45 -2.93 1.98 5.40
CA ALA A 45 -3.69 0.76 5.07
C ALA A 45 -2.89 -0.17 4.12
N GLY A 46 -2.24 0.40 3.10
CA GLY A 46 -1.37 -0.34 2.19
C GLY A 46 -0.16 -0.98 2.89
N LEU A 47 0.45 -0.28 3.86
CA LEU A 47 1.53 -0.82 4.68
C LEU A 47 1.06 -1.95 5.59
N ILE A 48 -0.12 -1.82 6.22
CA ILE A 48 -0.71 -2.87 7.06
C ILE A 48 -1.01 -4.11 6.20
N SER A 49 -1.59 -3.93 5.02
CA SER A 49 -1.84 -5.05 4.09
C SER A 49 -0.54 -5.72 3.63
N THR A 50 0.50 -4.94 3.33
CA THR A 50 1.83 -5.47 2.98
C THR A 50 2.41 -6.29 4.14
N LEU A 51 2.30 -5.79 5.37
CA LEU A 51 2.73 -6.52 6.56
C LEU A 51 1.96 -7.83 6.71
N ASN A 52 0.64 -7.81 6.52
CA ASN A 52 -0.19 -9.01 6.57
C ASN A 52 0.24 -10.05 5.54
N VAL A 53 0.55 -9.64 4.30
CA VAL A 53 1.09 -10.53 3.26
C VAL A 53 2.39 -11.16 3.72
N GLN A 54 3.34 -10.35 4.18
CA GLN A 54 4.65 -10.84 4.58
C GLN A 54 4.59 -11.76 5.81
N GLU A 55 3.74 -11.44 6.79
CA GLU A 55 3.49 -12.30 7.96
C GLU A 55 2.88 -13.64 7.49
N THR A 56 1.87 -13.59 6.63
CA THR A 56 1.20 -14.79 6.09
C THR A 56 2.17 -15.66 5.29
N GLU A 57 3.00 -15.05 4.43
CA GLU A 57 4.03 -15.75 3.66
C GLU A 57 5.05 -16.43 4.58
N ALA A 58 5.53 -15.73 5.60
CA ALA A 58 6.50 -16.28 6.54
C ALA A 58 5.92 -17.45 7.36
N LEU A 59 4.70 -17.29 7.89
CA LEU A 59 4.03 -18.32 8.67
C LEU A 59 3.71 -19.55 7.81
N ASN A 60 3.11 -19.35 6.64
CA ASN A 60 2.72 -20.45 5.75
C ASN A 60 3.95 -21.20 5.21
N ASN A 61 5.05 -20.50 4.90
CA ASN A 61 6.30 -21.17 4.53
C ASN A 61 6.88 -21.99 5.69
N THR A 62 6.82 -21.47 6.92
CA THR A 62 7.31 -22.20 8.11
C THR A 62 6.53 -23.49 8.31
N LEU A 63 5.19 -23.41 8.27
CA LEU A 63 4.30 -24.57 8.38
C LEU A 63 4.52 -25.56 7.23
N LEU A 64 4.67 -25.06 6.00
CA LEU A 64 4.99 -25.90 4.84
C LEU A 64 6.27 -26.71 5.08
N TYR A 65 7.34 -26.06 5.55
CA TYR A 65 8.62 -26.74 5.77
C TYR A 65 8.57 -27.73 6.93
N GLU A 66 7.76 -27.46 7.96
CA GLU A 66 7.50 -28.41 9.03
C GLU A 66 6.81 -29.67 8.51
N ASP A 67 5.70 -29.52 7.77
CA ASP A 67 4.96 -30.63 7.18
C ASP A 67 5.79 -31.38 6.14
N TYR A 68 6.55 -30.66 5.31
CA TYR A 68 7.42 -31.27 4.31
C TYR A 68 8.56 -32.07 4.97
N ARG A 69 9.10 -31.58 6.09
CA ARG A 69 10.07 -32.32 6.89
C ARG A 69 9.45 -33.58 7.49
N ALA A 70 8.22 -33.52 7.99
CA ALA A 70 7.50 -34.69 8.48
C ALA A 70 7.26 -35.72 7.37
N TYR A 71 6.82 -35.27 6.18
CA TYR A 71 6.66 -36.13 5.00
C TYR A 71 7.98 -36.80 4.56
N THR A 72 9.08 -36.04 4.52
CA THR A 72 10.39 -36.61 4.15
C THR A 72 10.92 -37.59 5.20
N ALA A 73 10.65 -37.35 6.49
CA ALA A 73 10.95 -38.31 7.54
C ALA A 73 10.11 -39.59 7.38
N TYR A 74 8.80 -39.47 7.18
CA TYR A 74 7.89 -40.58 6.93
C TYR A 74 8.35 -41.45 5.75
N THR A 75 8.63 -40.84 4.61
CA THR A 75 9.08 -41.55 3.41
C THR A 75 10.42 -42.22 3.59
N ARG A 76 11.36 -41.56 4.28
CA ARG A 76 12.67 -42.16 4.62
C ARG A 76 12.52 -43.39 5.50
N TYR A 77 11.73 -43.32 6.57
CA TYR A 77 11.57 -44.43 7.50
C TYR A 77 10.82 -45.62 6.87
N ASN A 78 9.83 -45.36 6.02
CA ASN A 78 9.22 -46.43 5.22
C ASN A 78 10.23 -47.09 4.28
N ALA A 79 11.00 -46.31 3.53
CA ALA A 79 12.04 -46.88 2.65
C ALA A 79 13.07 -47.71 3.43
N VAL A 80 13.48 -47.29 4.63
CA VAL A 80 14.36 -48.08 5.49
C VAL A 80 13.69 -49.39 5.92
N GLY A 81 12.42 -49.35 6.32
CA GLY A 81 11.67 -50.56 6.67
C GLY A 81 11.53 -51.53 5.49
N ASP A 82 11.25 -51.00 4.29
CA ASP A 82 11.10 -51.79 3.06
C ASP A 82 12.42 -52.48 2.65
N GLU A 83 13.56 -51.80 2.80
CA GLU A 83 14.88 -52.40 2.55
C GLU A 83 15.24 -53.46 3.60
N ILE A 84 14.91 -53.25 4.89
CA ILE A 84 15.11 -54.26 5.93
C ILE A 84 14.20 -55.48 5.70
N GLU A 85 12.97 -55.28 5.23
CA GLU A 85 12.06 -56.37 4.84
C GLU A 85 12.65 -57.21 3.71
N ALA A 86 13.27 -56.55 2.71
CA ALA A 86 13.96 -57.23 1.63
C ALA A 86 15.16 -58.06 2.14
N ASP A 87 16.01 -57.49 3.00
CA ASP A 87 17.14 -58.19 3.62
C ASP A 87 16.69 -59.38 4.48
N LEU A 88 15.60 -59.21 5.25
CA LEU A 88 15.01 -60.25 6.09
C LEU A 88 14.58 -61.47 5.26
N ALA A 89 14.15 -61.28 4.00
CA ALA A 89 13.75 -62.36 3.11
C ALA A 89 14.93 -63.21 2.61
N GLU A 90 16.17 -62.70 2.69
CA GLU A 90 17.39 -63.38 2.22
C GLU A 90 18.19 -64.03 3.36
N VAL A 91 17.95 -63.62 4.61
CA VAL A 91 18.66 -64.13 5.79
C VAL A 91 18.26 -65.56 6.13
N THR A 92 19.26 -66.39 6.45
CA THR A 92 19.08 -67.80 6.85
C THR A 92 19.39 -68.05 8.33
N ASP A 93 20.03 -67.11 9.01
CA ASP A 93 20.31 -67.18 10.45
C ASP A 93 19.12 -66.66 11.26
N GLU A 94 18.60 -67.49 12.16
CA GLU A 94 17.40 -67.19 12.95
C GLU A 94 17.62 -66.02 13.94
N THR A 95 18.84 -65.85 14.45
CA THR A 95 19.16 -64.75 15.38
C THR A 95 19.26 -63.42 14.64
N GLU A 96 19.83 -63.42 13.43
CA GLU A 96 19.90 -62.25 12.56
C GLU A 96 18.50 -61.84 12.08
N ALA A 97 17.65 -62.81 11.73
CA ALA A 97 16.27 -62.58 11.33
C ALA A 97 15.44 -61.90 12.44
N GLU A 98 15.58 -62.32 13.70
CA GLU A 98 14.91 -61.68 14.84
C GLU A 98 15.36 -60.23 15.08
N ILE A 99 16.63 -59.91 14.80
CA ILE A 99 17.15 -58.55 14.93
C ILE A 99 16.57 -57.66 13.83
N LEU A 100 16.56 -58.13 12.58
CA LEU A 100 16.02 -57.39 11.44
C LEU A 100 14.50 -57.17 11.55
N ASP A 101 13.71 -58.17 11.96
CA ASP A 101 12.27 -58.00 12.18
C ASP A 101 11.97 -56.88 13.20
N ARG A 102 12.77 -56.80 14.27
CA ARG A 102 12.63 -55.73 15.27
C ARG A 102 12.98 -54.36 14.68
N GLN A 103 14.09 -54.25 13.96
CA GLN A 103 14.52 -52.99 13.34
C GLN A 103 13.52 -52.51 12.27
N MET A 104 12.96 -53.43 11.48
CA MET A 104 11.91 -53.15 10.50
C MET A 104 10.68 -52.55 11.18
N ARG A 105 10.17 -53.20 12.24
CA ARG A 105 9.03 -52.68 13.01
C ARG A 105 9.34 -51.32 13.62
N GLU A 106 10.50 -51.15 14.22
CA GLU A 106 10.94 -49.86 14.76
C GLU A 106 10.98 -48.76 13.69
N ALA A 107 11.41 -49.09 12.46
CA ALA A 107 11.43 -48.16 11.33
C ALA A 107 10.01 -47.77 10.89
N TRP A 108 9.10 -48.74 10.72
CA TRP A 108 7.70 -48.44 10.35
C TRP A 108 6.94 -47.71 11.46
N ASP A 109 7.11 -48.09 12.72
CA ASP A 109 6.52 -47.39 13.87
C ASP A 109 7.04 -45.93 13.96
N ALA A 110 8.32 -45.72 13.68
CA ALA A 110 8.90 -44.38 13.58
C ALA A 110 8.30 -43.58 12.41
N ALA A 111 8.02 -44.22 11.27
CA ALA A 111 7.36 -43.56 10.14
C ALA A 111 5.96 -43.06 10.55
N GLU A 112 5.15 -43.89 11.20
CA GLU A 112 3.80 -43.52 11.65
C GLU A 112 3.78 -42.37 12.66
N SER A 113 4.87 -42.17 13.38
CA SER A 113 4.99 -41.08 14.37
C SER A 113 5.04 -39.68 13.74
N PHE A 114 5.32 -39.56 12.44
CA PHE A 114 5.35 -38.27 11.75
C PHE A 114 3.99 -37.93 11.14
N TYR A 115 3.29 -36.97 11.76
CA TYR A 115 2.06 -36.43 11.22
C TYR A 115 2.34 -35.40 10.13
N PHE A 116 1.66 -35.53 8.99
CA PHE A 116 1.60 -34.52 7.94
C PHE A 116 0.26 -34.61 7.21
N PRO A 117 -0.26 -33.52 6.61
CA PRO A 117 -1.54 -33.54 5.92
C PRO A 117 -1.43 -34.31 4.60
N ARG A 118 -2.16 -35.42 4.50
CA ARG A 118 -2.15 -36.30 3.31
C ARG A 118 -2.90 -35.72 2.11
N GLU A 119 -3.74 -34.72 2.32
CA GLU A 119 -4.50 -34.03 1.26
C GLU A 119 -3.63 -33.29 0.23
N TYR A 120 -2.39 -32.98 0.62
CA TYR A 120 -1.38 -32.38 -0.26
C TYR A 120 -0.50 -33.42 -0.96
N LEU A 121 -0.74 -34.73 -0.77
CA LEU A 121 -0.05 -35.75 -1.56
C LEU A 121 -0.60 -35.80 -2.98
N LYS A 122 0.31 -35.78 -3.96
CA LYS A 122 -0.01 -36.02 -5.36
C LYS A 122 -0.26 -37.50 -5.60
N ARG A 123 -0.84 -37.81 -6.76
CA ARG A 123 -1.06 -39.19 -7.20
C ARG A 123 0.23 -40.00 -7.35
N ASP A 124 1.36 -39.34 -7.58
CA ASP A 124 2.69 -39.97 -7.66
C ASP A 124 3.35 -40.19 -6.30
N GLY A 125 2.69 -39.80 -5.19
CA GLY A 125 3.20 -39.91 -3.83
C GLY A 125 4.05 -38.72 -3.38
N SER A 126 4.39 -37.77 -4.25
CA SER A 126 5.13 -36.57 -3.87
C SER A 126 4.26 -35.53 -3.17
N TYR A 127 4.86 -34.70 -2.30
CA TYR A 127 4.16 -33.65 -1.58
C TYR A 127 3.97 -32.39 -2.44
N ASP A 128 2.74 -31.88 -2.54
CA ASP A 128 2.38 -30.69 -3.31
C ASP A 128 2.48 -29.41 -2.47
N THR A 129 3.69 -28.85 -2.46
CA THR A 129 3.99 -27.62 -1.73
C THR A 129 3.25 -26.40 -2.28
N GLN A 130 2.99 -26.37 -3.60
CA GLN A 130 2.31 -25.24 -4.25
C GLN A 130 0.84 -25.22 -3.89
N ARG A 131 0.18 -26.39 -3.88
CA ARG A 131 -1.21 -26.50 -3.45
C ARG A 131 -1.36 -26.11 -1.99
N HIS A 132 -0.48 -26.60 -1.11
CA HIS A 132 -0.51 -26.27 0.31
C HIS A 132 -0.39 -24.75 0.54
N LEU A 133 0.62 -24.10 -0.06
CA LEU A 133 0.77 -22.64 0.05
C LEU A 133 -0.40 -21.88 -0.57
N GLY A 134 -0.91 -22.33 -1.72
CA GLY A 134 -2.04 -21.68 -2.40
C GLY A 134 -3.32 -21.72 -1.57
N GLU A 135 -3.60 -22.85 -0.91
CA GLU A 135 -4.74 -23.01 -0.01
C GLU A 135 -4.58 -22.15 1.24
N ALA A 136 -3.42 -22.20 1.89
CA ALA A 136 -3.12 -21.38 3.07
C ALA A 136 -3.18 -19.86 2.76
N MET A 137 -2.72 -19.44 1.59
CA MET A 137 -2.85 -18.05 1.12
C MET A 137 -4.30 -17.66 0.83
N SER A 138 -5.06 -18.57 0.24
CA SER A 138 -6.48 -18.33 -0.07
C SER A 138 -7.30 -18.22 1.21
N GLU A 139 -7.01 -19.04 2.23
CA GLU A 139 -7.62 -18.94 3.55
C GLU A 139 -7.27 -17.63 4.23
N ALA A 140 -5.99 -17.28 4.29
CA ALA A 140 -5.55 -16.04 4.90
C ALA A 140 -6.13 -14.79 4.22
N ALA A 141 -6.33 -14.83 2.90
CA ALA A 141 -7.00 -13.77 2.14
C ALA A 141 -8.49 -13.62 2.48
N ARG A 142 -9.14 -14.63 3.09
CA ARG A 142 -10.51 -14.52 3.60
C ARG A 142 -10.56 -13.81 4.96
N GLU A 143 -9.53 -14.01 5.78
CA GLU A 143 -9.48 -13.48 7.15
C GLU A 143 -8.89 -12.07 7.21
N ARG A 144 -7.93 -11.76 6.32
CA ARG A 144 -7.17 -10.51 6.33
C ARG A 144 -7.03 -9.96 4.93
N ASP A 145 -6.82 -8.64 4.86
CA ASP A 145 -6.51 -7.98 3.62
C ASP A 145 -5.04 -8.22 3.24
N LEU A 146 -4.86 -9.01 2.17
CA LEU A 146 -3.57 -9.37 1.59
C LEU A 146 -3.29 -8.63 0.27
N ASN A 147 -4.10 -7.63 -0.09
CA ASN A 147 -3.90 -6.87 -1.33
C ASN A 147 -3.55 -5.41 -1.05
N PRO A 148 -2.25 -5.06 -1.03
CA PRO A 148 -1.83 -3.69 -0.76
C PRO A 148 -1.99 -2.74 -1.96
N THR A 149 -2.11 -3.27 -3.18
CA THR A 149 -2.08 -2.46 -4.41
C THR A 149 -3.21 -1.44 -4.51
N PRO A 150 -4.48 -1.76 -4.20
CA PRO A 150 -5.55 -0.77 -4.21
C PRO A 150 -5.29 0.40 -3.25
N HIS A 151 -4.79 0.11 -2.05
CA HIS A 151 -4.51 1.13 -1.03
C HIS A 151 -3.40 2.09 -1.45
N PHE A 152 -2.31 1.57 -2.03
CA PHE A 152 -1.25 2.45 -2.56
C PHE A 152 -1.70 3.24 -3.79
N THR A 153 -2.55 2.65 -4.64
CA THR A 153 -3.13 3.37 -5.77
C THR A 153 -4.01 4.52 -5.28
N GLU A 154 -4.81 4.29 -4.24
CA GLU A 154 -5.62 5.33 -3.59
C GLU A 154 -4.76 6.40 -2.92
N ALA A 155 -3.67 6.02 -2.26
CA ALA A 155 -2.72 6.94 -1.67
C ALA A 155 -2.04 7.84 -2.73
N ASP A 156 -1.57 7.25 -3.83
CA ASP A 156 -0.90 7.99 -4.91
C ASP A 156 -1.84 8.99 -5.59
N THR A 157 -3.08 8.56 -5.80
CA THR A 157 -4.13 9.38 -6.41
C THR A 157 -4.48 10.58 -5.52
N THR A 158 -4.73 10.35 -4.23
CA THR A 158 -5.02 11.42 -3.26
C THR A 158 -3.81 12.32 -2.99
N GLN A 159 -2.59 11.78 -2.99
CA GLN A 159 -1.35 12.56 -2.88
C GLN A 159 -1.17 13.49 -4.10
N ALA A 160 -1.45 13.01 -5.31
CA ALA A 160 -1.42 13.84 -6.51
C ALA A 160 -2.42 15.00 -6.41
N LYS A 161 -3.61 14.75 -5.85
CA LYS A 161 -4.60 15.81 -5.57
C LYS A 161 -4.04 16.87 -4.62
N SER A 162 -3.44 16.45 -3.49
CA SER A 162 -2.82 17.35 -2.52
C SER A 162 -1.73 18.22 -3.17
N ASN A 163 -0.81 17.60 -3.92
CA ASN A 163 0.27 18.29 -4.61
C ASN A 163 -0.24 19.33 -5.61
N ASN A 164 -1.30 19.01 -6.36
CA ASN A 164 -1.92 19.96 -7.30
C ASN A 164 -2.55 21.15 -6.58
N LEU A 165 -3.20 20.94 -5.43
CA LEU A 165 -3.78 22.03 -4.62
C LEU A 165 -2.69 22.92 -4.01
N ILE A 166 -1.55 22.37 -3.58
CA ILE A 166 -0.37 23.14 -3.16
C ILE A 166 0.16 24.02 -4.32
N GLY A 167 0.17 23.48 -5.54
CA GLY A 167 0.48 24.25 -6.74
C GLY A 167 -0.45 25.46 -6.93
N VAL A 168 -1.75 25.29 -6.70
CA VAL A 168 -2.72 26.39 -6.78
C VAL A 168 -2.48 27.44 -5.69
N ILE A 169 -2.16 27.04 -4.45
CA ILE A 169 -1.81 27.97 -3.37
C ILE A 169 -0.60 28.83 -3.79
N THR A 170 0.38 28.23 -4.47
CA THR A 170 1.55 28.96 -4.99
C THR A 170 1.15 30.02 -6.03
N ILE A 171 0.22 29.70 -6.94
CA ILE A 171 -0.31 30.64 -7.92
C ILE A 171 -1.06 31.80 -7.23
N LEU A 172 -1.89 31.50 -6.22
CA LEU A 172 -2.61 32.51 -5.45
C LEU A 172 -1.65 33.41 -4.65
N ALA A 173 -0.57 32.86 -4.11
CA ALA A 173 0.47 33.64 -3.44
C ALA A 173 1.13 34.64 -4.41
N VAL A 174 1.39 34.24 -5.66
CA VAL A 174 1.89 35.15 -6.70
C VAL A 174 0.89 36.28 -6.97
N SER A 175 -0.41 35.99 -7.04
CA SER A 175 -1.44 37.03 -7.16
C SER A 175 -1.40 38.03 -6.00
N LEU A 176 -1.20 37.53 -4.77
CA LEU A 176 -1.13 38.36 -3.58
C LEU A 176 0.09 39.29 -3.59
N LEU A 177 1.23 38.80 -4.11
CA LEU A 177 2.41 39.64 -4.32
C LEU A 177 2.12 40.81 -5.27
N PHE A 178 1.41 40.57 -6.37
CA PHE A 178 1.02 41.65 -7.29
C PHE A 178 0.15 42.70 -6.61
N PHE A 179 -0.85 42.30 -5.82
CA PHE A 179 -1.70 43.23 -5.08
C PHE A 179 -0.95 44.00 -3.99
N THR A 180 0.07 43.39 -3.38
CA THR A 180 0.93 44.07 -2.39
C THR A 180 1.84 45.11 -3.06
N ILE A 181 2.41 44.79 -4.23
CA ILE A 181 3.29 45.72 -4.97
C ILE A 181 2.51 46.96 -5.45
N VAL A 182 1.23 46.80 -5.81
CA VAL A 182 0.36 47.90 -6.24
C VAL A 182 0.30 49.04 -5.21
N GLU A 183 0.36 48.74 -3.92
CA GLU A 183 0.32 49.74 -2.85
C GLU A 183 1.61 50.58 -2.78
N SER A 184 2.74 50.02 -3.22
CA SER A 184 4.05 50.69 -3.16
C SER A 184 4.40 51.51 -4.40
N VAL A 185 3.68 51.33 -5.50
CA VAL A 185 3.94 52.05 -6.76
C VAL A 185 3.23 53.41 -6.74
N ASP A 186 3.80 54.47 -7.33
CA ASP A 186 3.13 55.78 -7.43
C ASP A 186 2.49 56.05 -8.81
N HIS A 187 3.02 55.43 -9.88
CA HIS A 187 2.54 55.66 -11.24
C HIS A 187 1.20 54.98 -11.53
N PRO A 188 0.14 55.72 -11.90
CA PRO A 188 -1.22 55.18 -12.04
C PRO A 188 -1.35 54.15 -13.16
N GLY A 189 -0.64 54.31 -14.29
CA GLY A 189 -0.69 53.33 -15.40
C GLY A 189 -0.14 51.96 -15.01
N ILE A 190 0.92 51.92 -14.21
CA ILE A 190 1.54 50.68 -13.73
C ILE A 190 0.65 50.02 -12.67
N LYS A 191 -0.02 50.80 -11.81
CA LYS A 191 -1.00 50.29 -10.83
C LYS A 191 -2.11 49.47 -11.49
N TYR A 192 -2.75 50.04 -12.52
CA TYR A 192 -3.82 49.33 -13.22
C TYR A 192 -3.32 48.05 -13.90
N ALA A 193 -2.15 48.09 -14.54
CA ALA A 193 -1.55 46.91 -15.16
C ALA A 193 -1.30 45.78 -14.13
N LEU A 194 -0.71 46.10 -12.98
CA LEU A 194 -0.43 45.12 -11.92
C LEU A 194 -1.72 44.55 -11.29
N VAL A 195 -2.74 45.38 -11.03
CA VAL A 195 -4.03 44.88 -10.53
C VAL A 195 -4.68 43.96 -11.55
N THR A 196 -4.72 44.33 -12.83
CA THR A 196 -5.30 43.47 -13.87
C THR A 196 -4.58 42.14 -13.98
N LEU A 197 -3.25 42.14 -13.88
CA LEU A 197 -2.45 40.91 -13.89
C LEU A 197 -2.73 40.05 -12.65
N GLY A 198 -2.77 40.64 -11.45
CA GLY A 198 -3.13 39.94 -10.23
C GLY A 198 -4.53 39.31 -10.32
N VAL A 199 -5.53 40.05 -10.79
CA VAL A 199 -6.88 39.54 -10.99
C VAL A 199 -6.92 38.37 -11.98
N LEU A 200 -6.17 38.44 -13.09
CA LEU A 200 -6.08 37.32 -14.04
C LEU A 200 -5.46 36.08 -13.40
N ILE A 201 -4.40 36.23 -12.61
CA ILE A 201 -3.75 35.12 -11.90
C ILE A 201 -4.69 34.53 -10.84
N MET A 202 -5.41 35.38 -10.10
CA MET A 202 -6.43 34.94 -9.14
C MET A 202 -7.52 34.11 -9.83
N ILE A 203 -8.07 34.60 -10.94
CA ILE A 203 -9.10 33.87 -11.71
C ILE A 203 -8.56 32.54 -12.21
N ALA A 204 -7.33 32.51 -12.73
CA ALA A 204 -6.69 31.27 -13.15
C ALA A 204 -6.52 30.27 -11.98
N GLY A 205 -6.13 30.76 -10.80
CA GLY A 205 -6.04 29.94 -9.59
C GLY A 205 -7.38 29.32 -9.18
N ILE A 206 -8.46 30.14 -9.16
CA ILE A 206 -9.82 29.66 -8.85
C ILE A 206 -10.27 28.61 -9.88
N TRP A 207 -10.05 28.88 -11.16
CA TRP A 207 -10.43 27.97 -12.23
C TRP A 207 -9.69 26.63 -12.11
N LEU A 208 -8.39 26.65 -11.78
CA LEU A 208 -7.62 25.44 -11.53
C LEU A 208 -8.15 24.66 -10.32
N THR A 209 -8.50 25.33 -9.21
CA THR A 209 -9.13 24.66 -8.06
C THR A 209 -10.39 23.92 -8.48
N ILE A 210 -11.27 24.58 -9.23
CA ILE A 210 -12.53 23.97 -9.70
C ILE A 210 -12.25 22.81 -10.64
N SER A 211 -11.30 22.93 -11.56
CA SER A 211 -10.96 21.84 -12.48
C SER A 211 -10.39 20.62 -11.77
N ILE A 212 -9.56 20.83 -10.75
CA ILE A 212 -8.99 19.75 -9.93
C ILE A 212 -10.13 19.07 -9.20
N GLU A 213 -10.99 19.81 -8.49
CA GLU A 213 -12.11 19.21 -7.77
C GLU A 213 -13.05 18.44 -8.71
N TYR A 214 -13.40 19.00 -9.87
CA TYR A 214 -14.28 18.34 -10.84
C TYR A 214 -13.68 17.05 -11.40
N PHE A 215 -12.40 17.06 -11.77
CA PHE A 215 -11.72 15.88 -12.31
C PHE A 215 -11.66 14.71 -11.31
N TRP A 216 -11.65 15.01 -10.01
CA TRP A 216 -11.62 13.99 -8.95
C TRP A 216 -13.02 13.47 -8.54
N TYR A 217 -14.10 14.14 -8.94
CA TYR A 217 -15.48 13.68 -8.69
C TYR A 217 -16.12 13.00 -9.91
N ALA A 218 -15.51 13.10 -11.09
CA ALA A 218 -15.98 12.50 -12.35
C ALA A 218 -15.34 11.13 -12.59
#